data_AF-A0A1V1NQI2-F1
#
_entry.id   AF-A0A1V1NQI2-F1
#
_cell.length_a   1.000
_cell.length_b   1.000
_cell.length_c   1.000
_cell.angle_alpha   90.00
_cell.angle_beta   90.00
_cell.angle_gamma   90.00
#
_symmetry.space_group_name_H-M   'P 1'
#
loop_
_entity.id
_entity.type
_entity.pdbx_description
1 polymer ?
#
loop_
_entity_poly.entity_id
_entity_poly.type
_entity_poly.pdbx_seq_one_letter_code
_entity_poly.pdbx_strand_id
1 'polypeptide(L)'
;MIAFIAIENEFDKEVNEEIPLFIYMYGHGTDDGRFVVLGYDEVLEANQLDHAIGEIQNKTGCVVILILESCYSGKFIETVSGNKRIILTSTGDSLYKHDDSGDLTFSRLLFRQLIQNLSIKYSFDFTKNKMTLISYNPPLL
;
A
#
# COMPACT_ATOMS: atom_id res chain seq x y z
N MET A 1 -8.64 -0.11 -16.97
CA MET A 1 -9.66 -1.15 -16.69
C MET A 1 -9.04 -2.49 -16.22
N ILE A 2 -7.74 -2.74 -16.46
CA ILE A 2 -7.11 -4.05 -16.19
C ILE A 2 -6.78 -4.26 -14.70
N ALA A 3 -6.41 -3.21 -13.94
CA ALA A 3 -5.95 -3.35 -12.56
C ALA A 3 -7.03 -3.86 -11.57
N PHE A 4 -8.31 -3.54 -11.80
CA PHE A 4 -9.42 -3.95 -10.94
C PHE A 4 -9.69 -5.45 -10.99
N ILE A 5 -9.76 -5.97 -12.21
CA ILE A 5 -10.10 -7.38 -12.47
C ILE A 5 -9.08 -8.30 -11.80
N ALA A 6 -7.80 -7.88 -11.79
CA ALA A 6 -6.73 -8.60 -11.12
C ALA A 6 -7.01 -8.75 -9.61
N ILE A 7 -7.30 -7.65 -8.91
CA ILE A 7 -7.55 -7.70 -7.45
C ILE A 7 -8.86 -8.45 -7.13
N GLU A 8 -9.91 -8.26 -7.94
CA GLU A 8 -11.25 -8.80 -7.66
C GLU A 8 -11.38 -10.32 -7.86
N ASN A 9 -10.65 -10.89 -8.81
CA ASN A 9 -10.92 -12.24 -9.31
C ASN A 9 -9.67 -13.11 -9.54
N GLU A 10 -8.48 -12.54 -9.72
CA GLU A 10 -7.32 -13.34 -10.12
C GLU A 10 -6.85 -14.28 -9.01
N PHE A 11 -7.03 -13.88 -7.75
CA PHE A 11 -6.50 -14.58 -6.58
C PHE A 11 -7.55 -15.29 -5.72
N ASP A 12 -8.79 -15.45 -6.23
CA ASP A 12 -9.93 -15.93 -5.44
C ASP A 12 -9.79 -17.39 -4.95
N LYS A 13 -8.92 -18.19 -5.57
CA LYS A 13 -8.63 -19.57 -5.18
C LYS A 13 -7.39 -19.70 -4.30
N GLU A 14 -6.56 -18.68 -4.27
CA GLU A 14 -5.26 -18.64 -3.62
C GLU A 14 -5.35 -18.07 -2.20
N VAL A 15 -6.32 -17.17 -1.96
CA VAL A 15 -6.52 -16.51 -0.65
C VAL A 15 -7.76 -17.04 0.07
N ASN A 16 -7.75 -16.97 1.40
CA ASN A 16 -8.85 -17.35 2.27
C ASN A 16 -8.62 -16.73 3.67
N GLU A 17 -9.40 -17.15 4.67
CA GLU A 17 -9.26 -16.60 6.04
C GLU A 17 -7.89 -16.81 6.69
N GLU A 18 -7.12 -17.81 6.25
CA GLU A 18 -5.79 -18.14 6.76
C GLU A 18 -4.65 -17.63 5.85
N ILE A 19 -4.93 -17.41 4.56
CA ILE A 19 -3.96 -16.97 3.56
C ILE A 19 -4.28 -15.53 3.11
N PRO A 20 -3.49 -14.52 3.52
CA PRO A 20 -3.78 -13.13 3.21
C PRO A 20 -3.49 -12.77 1.75
N LEU A 21 -4.24 -11.79 1.24
CA LEU A 21 -3.87 -11.10 0.01
C LEU A 21 -2.85 -10.00 0.33
N PHE A 22 -1.66 -10.10 -0.27
CA PHE A 22 -0.62 -9.07 -0.16
C PHE A 22 -0.57 -8.24 -1.44
N ILE A 23 -0.86 -6.94 -1.32
CA ILE A 23 -0.86 -5.99 -2.43
C ILE A 23 0.27 -4.98 -2.19
N TYR A 24 1.22 -4.93 -3.10
CA TYR A 24 2.26 -3.89 -3.12
C TYR A 24 2.14 -3.06 -4.39
N MET A 25 1.90 -1.76 -4.23
CA MET A 25 1.83 -0.81 -5.32
C MET A 25 2.92 0.23 -5.19
N TYR A 26 3.73 0.37 -6.23
CA TYR A 26 4.82 1.34 -6.30
C TYR A 26 4.70 2.16 -7.58
N GLY A 27 4.72 3.48 -7.47
CA GLY A 27 4.60 4.34 -8.65
C GLY A 27 4.22 5.78 -8.34
N HIS A 28 3.51 6.42 -9.27
CA HIS A 28 3.11 7.82 -9.16
C HIS A 28 1.72 7.93 -8.54
N GLY A 29 1.61 8.77 -7.51
CA GLY A 29 0.33 9.19 -6.96
C GLY A 29 0.13 10.69 -7.16
N THR A 30 -1.12 11.09 -7.30
CA THR A 30 -1.53 12.47 -7.57
C THR A 30 -2.09 13.12 -6.31
N ASP A 31 -2.03 14.45 -6.26
CA ASP A 31 -2.52 15.23 -5.13
C ASP A 31 -4.04 15.16 -4.96
N ASP A 32 -4.78 14.72 -5.97
CA ASP A 32 -6.22 14.45 -5.89
C ASP A 32 -6.57 12.99 -5.51
N GLY A 33 -5.61 12.20 -5.03
CA GLY A 33 -5.88 10.87 -4.45
C GLY A 33 -6.06 9.76 -5.48
N ARG A 34 -5.28 9.80 -6.57
CA ARG A 34 -5.26 8.75 -7.60
C ARG A 34 -3.87 8.14 -7.72
N PHE A 35 -3.81 6.90 -8.17
CA PHE A 35 -2.58 6.18 -8.46
C PHE A 35 -2.47 5.90 -9.96
N VAL A 36 -1.36 6.27 -10.58
CA VAL A 36 -1.14 6.09 -12.02
C VAL A 36 -0.62 4.68 -12.28
N VAL A 37 -1.37 3.89 -13.05
CA VAL A 37 -1.05 2.48 -13.34
C VAL A 37 -0.32 2.35 -14.68
N LEU A 38 -0.88 2.85 -15.77
CA LEU A 38 -0.31 2.79 -17.13
C LEU A 38 -0.52 4.12 -17.87
N GLY A 39 0.24 5.15 -17.49
CA GLY A 39 0.12 6.49 -18.09
C GLY A 39 -1.04 7.32 -17.53
N TYR A 40 -1.13 8.59 -17.94
CA TYR A 40 -2.01 9.59 -17.30
C TYR A 40 -3.51 9.27 -17.36
N ASP A 41 -3.95 8.48 -18.33
CA ASP A 41 -5.36 8.14 -18.52
C ASP A 41 -5.76 6.83 -17.79
N GLU A 42 -4.78 6.05 -17.32
CA GLU A 42 -5.04 4.83 -16.55
C GLU A 42 -4.68 5.03 -15.09
N VAL A 43 -5.66 5.53 -14.35
CA VAL A 43 -5.57 5.80 -12.92
C VAL A 43 -6.45 4.84 -12.11
N LEU A 44 -6.03 4.61 -10.87
CA LEU A 44 -6.76 3.90 -9.83
C LEU A 44 -7.14 4.89 -8.75
N GLU A 45 -8.44 5.09 -8.52
CA GLU A 45 -8.96 5.90 -7.43
C GLU A 45 -9.10 5.08 -6.14
N ALA A 46 -9.11 5.76 -4.99
CA ALA A 46 -9.23 5.10 -3.69
C ALA A 46 -10.53 4.29 -3.51
N ASN A 47 -11.68 4.83 -3.95
CA ASN A 47 -12.98 4.12 -3.89
C ASN A 47 -12.98 2.85 -4.75
N GLN A 48 -12.29 2.94 -5.86
CA GLN A 48 -12.12 1.91 -6.86
C GLN A 48 -11.26 0.76 -6.31
N LEU A 49 -10.20 1.08 -5.59
CA LEU A 49 -9.39 0.10 -4.85
C LEU A 49 -10.14 -0.52 -3.66
N ASP A 50 -10.87 0.30 -2.88
CA ASP A 50 -11.71 -0.16 -1.77
C ASP A 50 -12.75 -1.19 -2.22
N HIS A 51 -13.47 -0.88 -3.31
CA HIS A 51 -14.44 -1.78 -3.92
C HIS A 51 -13.79 -3.13 -4.30
N ALA A 52 -12.67 -3.10 -5.02
CA ALA A 52 -11.99 -4.30 -5.48
C ALA A 52 -11.52 -5.18 -4.31
N ILE A 53 -10.98 -4.57 -3.26
CA ILE A 53 -10.60 -5.26 -2.02
C ILE A 53 -11.84 -5.84 -1.32
N GLY A 54 -12.93 -5.08 -1.26
CA GLY A 54 -14.19 -5.52 -0.67
C GLY A 54 -14.74 -6.78 -1.37
N GLU A 55 -14.71 -6.81 -2.69
CA GLU A 55 -15.19 -7.96 -3.48
C GLU A 55 -14.42 -9.25 -3.18
N ILE A 56 -13.09 -9.20 -3.17
CA ILE A 56 -12.29 -10.39 -2.86
C ILE A 56 -12.44 -10.82 -1.39
N GLN A 57 -12.56 -9.87 -0.46
CA GLN A 57 -12.83 -10.19 0.96
C GLN A 57 -14.21 -10.81 1.16
N ASN A 58 -15.24 -10.34 0.45
CA ASN A 58 -16.59 -10.90 0.50
C ASN A 58 -16.63 -12.35 0.00
N LYS A 59 -15.81 -12.68 -1.02
CA LYS A 59 -15.73 -14.03 -1.59
C LYS A 59 -14.95 -15.01 -0.70
N THR A 60 -13.85 -14.55 -0.09
CA THR A 60 -12.83 -15.44 0.48
C THR A 60 -12.65 -15.30 1.99
N GLY A 61 -13.14 -14.20 2.59
CA GLY A 61 -12.92 -13.87 3.99
C GLY A 61 -11.48 -13.46 4.34
N CYS A 62 -10.61 -13.27 3.34
CA CYS A 62 -9.19 -13.04 3.54
C CYS A 62 -8.85 -11.73 4.28
N VAL A 63 -7.68 -11.73 4.90
CA VAL A 63 -7.02 -10.50 5.37
C VAL A 63 -6.29 -9.87 4.20
N VAL A 64 -6.37 -8.54 4.07
CA VAL A 64 -5.62 -7.80 3.03
C VAL A 64 -4.52 -6.99 3.69
N ILE A 65 -3.30 -7.13 3.17
CA ILE A 65 -2.16 -6.30 3.52
C ILE A 65 -1.85 -5.45 2.29
N LEU A 66 -2.09 -4.14 2.38
CA LEU A 66 -1.86 -3.19 1.32
C LEU A 66 -0.67 -2.30 1.67
N ILE A 67 0.31 -2.24 0.77
CA ILE A 67 1.42 -1.29 0.84
C ILE A 67 1.35 -0.38 -0.38
N LEU A 68 1.13 0.92 -0.14
CA LEU A 68 1.11 1.98 -1.14
C LEU A 68 2.38 2.83 -1.04
N GLU A 69 3.28 2.69 -2.00
CA GLU A 69 4.49 3.50 -2.11
C GLU A 69 4.39 4.47 -3.29
N SER A 70 3.86 5.66 -3.03
CA SER A 70 3.70 6.73 -4.00
C SER A 70 3.54 8.10 -3.31
N CYS A 71 3.69 9.19 -4.08
CA CYS A 71 3.29 10.53 -3.63
C CYS A 71 1.80 10.54 -3.24
N TYR A 72 1.46 11.24 -2.16
CA TYR A 72 0.09 11.39 -1.66
C TYR A 72 -0.60 10.06 -1.30
N SER A 73 0.15 8.98 -1.10
CA SER A 73 -0.39 7.65 -0.76
C SER A 73 -1.27 7.66 0.50
N GLY A 74 -1.03 8.58 1.46
CA GLY A 74 -1.87 8.76 2.64
C GLY A 74 -3.34 9.07 2.35
N LYS A 75 -3.64 9.69 1.19
CA LYS A 75 -5.02 10.03 0.79
C LYS A 75 -5.91 8.80 0.57
N PHE A 76 -5.32 7.63 0.40
CA PHE A 76 -6.07 6.39 0.25
C PHE A 76 -6.57 5.82 1.59
N ILE A 77 -5.99 6.23 2.73
CA ILE A 77 -6.25 5.58 4.03
C ILE A 77 -7.70 5.70 4.44
N GLU A 78 -8.28 6.89 4.41
CA GLU A 78 -9.66 7.09 4.88
C GLU A 78 -10.65 6.22 4.10
N THR A 79 -10.49 6.17 2.77
CA THR A 79 -11.36 5.43 1.87
C THR A 79 -11.14 3.92 1.90
N VAL A 80 -9.88 3.47 1.94
CA VAL A 80 -9.55 2.04 1.84
C VAL A 80 -9.55 1.36 3.22
N SER A 81 -9.63 2.11 4.31
CA SER A 81 -9.74 1.54 5.66
C SER A 81 -10.99 0.66 5.80
N GLY A 82 -10.82 -0.51 6.42
CA GLY A 82 -11.90 -1.45 6.61
C GLY A 82 -11.52 -2.63 7.49
N ASN A 83 -12.48 -3.50 7.77
CA ASN A 83 -12.24 -4.70 8.57
C ASN A 83 -11.29 -5.68 7.84
N LYS A 84 -10.43 -6.36 8.62
CA LYS A 84 -9.42 -7.29 8.10
C LYS A 84 -8.46 -6.67 7.07
N ARG A 85 -8.14 -5.37 7.20
CA ARG A 85 -7.17 -4.68 6.34
C ARG A 85 -6.03 -4.09 7.16
N ILE A 86 -4.80 -4.24 6.67
CA ILE A 86 -3.60 -3.59 7.18
C ILE A 86 -3.07 -2.73 6.04
N ILE A 87 -3.06 -1.41 6.21
CA ILE A 87 -2.74 -0.46 5.12
C ILE A 87 -1.51 0.34 5.52
N LEU A 88 -0.47 0.30 4.71
CA LEU A 88 0.76 1.04 4.91
C LEU A 88 0.96 2.00 3.74
N THR A 89 1.25 3.26 4.03
CA THR A 89 1.59 4.26 3.02
C THR A 89 2.99 4.80 3.23
N SER A 90 3.71 5.07 2.14
CA SER A 90 5.08 5.59 2.22
C SER A 90 5.15 7.05 2.67
N THR A 91 4.03 7.77 2.63
CA THR A 91 3.87 9.15 3.09
C THR A 91 2.40 9.43 3.43
N GLY A 92 2.12 10.56 4.07
CA GLY A 92 0.78 11.10 4.22
C GLY A 92 0.29 11.83 2.96
N ASP A 93 -0.37 12.96 3.15
CA ASP A 93 -0.92 13.80 2.08
C ASP A 93 0.14 14.72 1.44
N SER A 94 1.27 14.16 1.05
CA SER A 94 2.41 14.94 0.56
C SER A 94 3.26 14.17 -0.44
N LEU A 95 4.21 14.87 -1.07
CA LEU A 95 5.19 14.22 -1.95
C LEU A 95 5.98 13.16 -1.19
N TYR A 96 6.15 12.01 -1.83
CA TYR A 96 7.03 10.95 -1.37
C TYR A 96 8.48 11.32 -1.69
N LYS A 97 9.38 11.11 -0.73
CA LYS A 97 10.82 11.38 -0.86
C LYS A 97 11.58 10.07 -0.73
N HIS A 98 12.58 9.90 -1.57
CA HIS A 98 13.56 8.81 -1.53
C HIS A 98 14.91 9.35 -1.99
N ASP A 99 15.97 8.57 -1.78
CA ASP A 99 17.30 8.87 -2.30
C ASP A 99 17.46 8.39 -3.74
N ASP A 100 18.44 8.96 -4.44
CA ASP A 100 18.72 8.62 -5.84
C ASP A 100 19.32 7.21 -5.99
N SER A 101 19.98 6.68 -4.94
CA SER A 101 20.53 5.31 -4.96
C SER A 101 19.48 4.24 -4.60
N GLY A 102 18.29 4.64 -4.13
CA GLY A 102 17.25 3.73 -3.67
C GLY A 102 17.61 2.96 -2.40
N ASP A 103 18.60 3.41 -1.61
CA ASP A 103 18.97 2.80 -0.32
C ASP A 103 18.00 3.19 0.81
N LEU A 104 17.34 4.34 0.67
CA LEU A 104 16.43 4.96 1.62
C LEU A 104 15.02 5.12 1.03
N THR A 105 14.45 4.02 0.54
CA THR A 105 13.03 3.92 0.19
C THR A 105 12.22 3.25 1.31
N PHE A 106 10.93 3.56 1.38
CA PHE A 106 9.99 3.01 2.34
C PHE A 106 9.96 1.46 2.30
N SER A 107 9.68 0.86 1.13
CA SER A 107 9.66 -0.59 0.96
C SER A 107 10.98 -1.24 1.32
N ARG A 108 12.13 -0.65 0.96
CA ARG A 108 13.43 -1.24 1.27
C ARG A 108 13.68 -1.26 2.78
N LEU A 109 13.37 -0.17 3.48
CA LEU A 109 13.48 -0.12 4.94
C LEU A 109 12.49 -1.09 5.61
N LEU A 110 11.25 -1.16 5.13
CA LEU A 110 10.21 -2.03 5.67
C LEU A 110 10.56 -3.51 5.47
N PHE A 111 10.85 -3.94 4.23
CA PHE A 111 11.13 -5.33 3.90
C PHE A 111 12.42 -5.84 4.54
N ARG A 112 13.42 -4.97 4.77
CA ARG A 112 14.61 -5.33 5.54
C ARG A 112 14.28 -5.77 6.96
N GLN A 113 13.25 -5.21 7.58
CA GLN A 113 12.81 -5.64 8.90
C GLN A 113 11.93 -6.89 8.83
N LEU A 114 11.04 -6.96 7.84
CA LEU A 114 10.16 -8.12 7.65
C LEU A 114 10.94 -9.42 7.37
N ILE A 115 12.01 -9.38 6.56
CA ILE A 115 12.85 -10.57 6.29
C ILE A 115 13.58 -11.09 7.54
N GLN A 116 13.65 -10.29 8.60
CA GLN A 116 14.19 -10.70 9.90
C GLN A 116 13.11 -11.33 10.81
N ASN A 117 11.93 -11.66 10.27
CA ASN A 117 10.78 -12.18 11.01
C ASN A 117 10.23 -11.21 12.08
N LEU A 118 10.44 -9.90 11.89
CA LEU A 118 9.87 -8.87 12.76
C LEU A 118 8.41 -8.58 12.37
N SER A 119 7.58 -8.18 13.33
CA SER A 119 6.16 -7.90 13.07
C SER A 119 5.99 -6.71 12.12
N ILE A 120 4.85 -6.67 11.41
CA ILE A 120 4.49 -5.53 10.54
C ILE A 120 4.53 -4.22 11.32
N LYS A 121 3.95 -4.20 12.53
CA LYS A 121 3.96 -3.01 13.40
C LYS A 121 5.39 -2.54 13.70
N TYR A 122 6.26 -3.46 14.14
CA TYR A 122 7.65 -3.09 14.46
C TYR A 122 8.39 -2.60 13.21
N SER A 123 8.23 -3.30 12.10
CA SER A 123 8.86 -2.97 10.82
C SER A 123 8.43 -1.59 10.31
N PHE A 124 7.14 -1.27 10.44
CA PHE A 124 6.59 0.04 10.13
C PHE A 124 7.14 1.13 11.06
N ASP A 125 7.07 0.92 12.39
CA ASP A 125 7.55 1.90 13.38
C ASP A 125 9.05 2.21 13.15
N PHE A 126 9.86 1.18 12.88
CA PHE A 126 11.27 1.36 12.53
C PHE A 126 11.45 2.20 11.27
N THR A 127 10.70 1.89 10.21
CA THR A 127 10.77 2.58 8.92
C THR A 127 10.37 4.05 9.07
N LYS A 128 9.24 4.30 9.74
CA LYS A 128 8.75 5.65 10.05
C LYS A 128 9.78 6.46 10.82
N ASN A 129 10.39 5.87 11.85
CA ASN A 129 11.44 6.53 12.63
C ASN A 129 12.67 6.85 11.76
N LYS A 130 13.14 5.91 10.93
CA LYS A 130 14.29 6.13 10.03
C LYS A 130 14.04 7.24 9.02
N MET A 131 12.88 7.26 8.37
CA MET A 131 12.51 8.29 7.40
C MET A 131 12.35 9.67 8.06
N THR A 132 11.73 9.72 9.24
CA THR A 132 11.56 10.98 9.98
C THR A 132 12.92 11.56 10.41
N LEU A 133 13.87 10.73 10.83
CA LEU A 133 15.22 11.16 11.21
C LEU A 133 16.00 11.83 10.07
N ILE A 134 15.68 11.50 8.82
CA ILE A 134 16.27 12.12 7.62
C ILE A 134 15.35 13.18 6.99
N SER A 135 14.37 13.69 7.74
CA SER A 135 13.43 14.74 7.33
C SER A 135 12.55 14.40 6.12
N TYR A 136 12.24 13.11 5.92
CA TYR A 136 11.21 12.68 4.99
C TYR A 136 9.83 12.78 5.65
N ASN A 137 8.80 12.95 4.82
CA ASN A 137 7.42 12.95 5.30
C ASN A 137 7.10 11.57 5.91
N PRO A 138 6.40 11.53 7.05
CA PRO A 138 6.23 10.29 7.78
C PRO A 138 5.26 9.34 7.03
N PRO A 139 5.61 8.05 6.92
CA PRO A 139 4.68 6.98 6.59
C PRO A 139 3.48 6.92 7.54
N LEU A 140 2.37 6.39 7.04
CA LEU A 140 1.15 6.11 7.82
C LEU A 140 0.82 4.61 7.79
N LEU A 141 0.24 4.13 8.90
CA LEU A 141 -0.26 2.77 9.13
C LEU A 141 -1.67 2.90 9.67
#